data_AF-A0A2D1LV27-F1
#
_entry.id   AF-A0A2D1LV27-F1
#
_cell.length_a   1.000
_cell.length_b   1.000
_cell.length_c   1.000
_cell.angle_alpha   90.00
_cell.angle_beta   90.00
_cell.angle_gamma   90.00
#
_symmetry.space_group_name_H-M   'P 1'
#
loop_
_entity.id
_entity.type
_entity.pdbx_description
1 polymer ?
#
loop_
_entity_poly.entity_id
_entity_poly.type
_entity_poly.pdbx_seq_one_letter_code
_entity_poly.pdbx_strand_id
1 'polypeptide(L)'
;TDIGGSIRVPAAFNSLYGIRPSHGRLPYGGMTNSMEGQETIHSVVGPIAHSAQDVRLFLQSVLKEEPWKYDSKVIPLPWREAEENAAQAKIAEKSLNFAFYDFDDVVRPHPPITRGVEIVRSTLEKNGHT
;
A
#
# COMPACT_ATOMS: atom_id res chain seq x y z
N THR A 1 -1.13 -7.28 -9.84
CA THR A 1 0.32 -7.11 -9.56
C THR A 1 0.72 -5.67 -9.85
N ASP A 2 1.83 -5.18 -9.33
CA ASP A 2 2.27 -3.79 -9.50
C ASP A 2 3.80 -3.70 -9.52
N ILE A 3 4.33 -3.39 -10.71
CA ILE A 3 5.73 -3.00 -10.92
C ILE A 3 5.85 -1.47 -11.08
N GLY A 4 4.90 -0.85 -11.79
CA GLY A 4 4.92 0.56 -12.13
C GLY A 4 3.61 1.31 -11.84
N GLY A 5 2.70 0.73 -11.06
CA GLY A 5 1.41 1.34 -10.72
C GLY A 5 0.19 0.48 -11.01
N SER A 6 0.34 -0.73 -11.54
CA SER A 6 -0.77 -1.57 -12.01
C SER A 6 -1.74 -2.07 -10.94
N ILE A 7 -1.49 -1.83 -9.64
CA ILE A 7 -2.51 -1.94 -8.57
C ILE A 7 -3.11 -0.56 -8.27
N ARG A 8 -2.25 0.44 -8.07
CA ARG A 8 -2.66 1.77 -7.58
C ARG A 8 -3.45 2.58 -8.62
N VAL A 9 -3.05 2.54 -9.88
CA VAL A 9 -3.71 3.26 -10.99
C VAL A 9 -5.15 2.78 -11.21
N PRO A 10 -5.44 1.48 -11.41
CA PRO A 10 -6.83 1.05 -11.57
C PRO A 10 -7.65 1.27 -10.30
N ALA A 11 -7.06 1.15 -9.10
CA ALA A 11 -7.77 1.46 -7.87
C ALA A 11 -8.18 2.94 -7.79
N ALA A 12 -7.27 3.86 -8.11
CA ALA A 12 -7.55 5.29 -8.13
C ALA A 12 -8.63 5.68 -9.15
N PHE A 13 -8.65 5.03 -10.33
CA PHE A 13 -9.62 5.33 -11.38
C PHE A 13 -11.02 4.77 -11.12
N ASN A 14 -11.14 3.80 -10.20
CA ASN A 14 -12.40 3.12 -9.89
C ASN A 14 -12.88 3.37 -8.46
N SER A 15 -12.30 4.34 -7.75
CA SER A 15 -12.64 4.65 -6.35
C SER A 15 -12.51 3.44 -5.41
N LEU A 16 -11.42 2.69 -5.57
CA LEU A 16 -11.09 1.50 -4.77
C LEU A 16 -9.83 1.72 -3.94
N TYR A 17 -9.63 0.85 -2.95
CA TYR A 17 -8.43 0.79 -2.14
C TYR A 17 -7.48 -0.23 -2.73
N GLY A 18 -6.28 0.19 -3.14
CA GLY A 18 -5.24 -0.69 -3.64
C GLY A 18 -3.95 -0.51 -2.87
N ILE A 19 -3.34 -1.60 -2.39
CA ILE A 19 -2.04 -1.55 -1.73
C ILE A 19 -0.98 -2.26 -2.56
N ARG A 20 0.13 -1.55 -2.81
CA ARG A 20 1.37 -2.15 -3.32
C ARG A 20 2.27 -2.44 -2.10
N PRO A 21 2.31 -3.68 -1.58
CA PRO A 21 3.14 -3.97 -0.43
C PRO A 21 4.63 -3.96 -0.80
N SER A 22 5.50 -3.97 0.21
CA SER A 22 6.93 -4.19 -0.01
C SER A 22 7.19 -5.50 -0.76
N HIS A 23 8.24 -5.53 -1.56
CA HIS A 23 8.67 -6.76 -2.22
C HIS A 23 8.95 -7.86 -1.19
N GLY A 24 8.62 -9.10 -1.54
CA GLY A 24 8.73 -10.26 -0.64
C GLY A 24 7.69 -10.31 0.49
N ARG A 25 6.73 -9.38 0.56
CA ARG A 25 5.67 -9.43 1.58
C ARG A 25 4.60 -10.48 1.30
N LEU A 26 4.27 -10.71 0.04
CA LEU A 26 3.25 -11.68 -0.40
C LEU A 26 3.86 -12.67 -1.40
N PRO A 27 3.35 -13.92 -1.47
CA PRO A 27 3.84 -14.93 -2.41
C PRO A 27 3.68 -14.47 -3.86
N TYR A 28 4.69 -14.75 -4.66
CA TYR A 28 4.77 -14.43 -6.09
C TYR A 28 5.00 -15.68 -6.95
N GLY A 29 5.31 -16.83 -6.34
CA GLY A 29 5.47 -18.11 -7.03
C GLY A 29 4.27 -18.43 -7.91
N GLY A 30 4.55 -18.82 -9.16
CA GLY A 30 3.52 -19.17 -10.16
C GLY A 30 2.87 -17.98 -10.88
N MET A 31 3.17 -16.73 -10.53
CA MET A 31 2.67 -15.56 -11.26
C MET A 31 3.37 -15.44 -12.62
N THR A 32 2.58 -15.44 -13.69
CA THR A 32 3.07 -15.13 -15.04
C THR A 32 3.57 -13.68 -15.09
N ASN A 33 4.79 -13.50 -15.60
CA ASN A 33 5.38 -12.18 -15.80
C ASN A 33 5.87 -12.04 -17.24
N SER A 34 5.82 -10.83 -17.78
CA SER A 34 6.22 -10.55 -19.16
C SER A 34 7.74 -10.47 -19.34
N MET A 35 8.49 -10.26 -18.25
CA MET A 35 9.96 -10.27 -18.23
C MET A 35 10.46 -11.12 -17.06
N GLU A 36 10.52 -12.43 -17.28
CA GLU A 36 11.07 -13.38 -16.32
C GLU A 36 12.57 -13.16 -16.10
N GLY A 37 13.04 -13.26 -14.84
CA GLY A 37 14.45 -13.07 -14.47
C GLY A 37 14.91 -11.62 -14.32
N GLN A 38 14.03 -10.63 -14.51
CA GLN A 38 14.34 -9.24 -14.16
C GLN A 38 14.31 -9.06 -12.63
N GLU A 39 15.41 -8.55 -12.06
CA GLU A 39 15.55 -8.40 -10.59
C GLU A 39 15.93 -6.95 -10.17
N THR A 40 15.91 -5.98 -11.09
CA THR A 40 16.22 -4.56 -10.76
C THR A 40 15.02 -3.83 -10.17
N ILE A 41 13.81 -4.14 -10.62
CA ILE A 41 12.55 -3.49 -10.21
C ILE A 41 11.51 -4.60 -10.07
N HIS A 42 11.38 -5.15 -8.88
CA HIS A 42 10.48 -6.28 -8.68
C HIS A 42 9.01 -5.86 -8.75
N SER A 43 8.24 -6.61 -9.53
CA SER A 43 6.79 -6.64 -9.42
C SER A 43 6.37 -7.21 -8.08
N VAL A 44 5.23 -6.74 -7.56
CA VAL A 44 4.62 -7.28 -6.33
C VAL A 44 3.17 -7.68 -6.56
N VAL A 45 2.66 -8.54 -5.68
CA VAL A 45 1.23 -8.86 -5.57
C VAL A 45 0.64 -8.04 -4.44
N GLY A 46 -0.60 -7.61 -4.57
CA GLY A 46 -1.33 -6.87 -3.55
C GLY A 46 -2.82 -6.77 -3.89
N PRO A 47 -3.70 -6.65 -2.89
CA PRO A 47 -5.15 -6.59 -3.10
C PRO A 47 -5.63 -5.24 -3.61
N ILE A 48 -6.73 -5.28 -4.35
CA ILE A 48 -7.64 -4.15 -4.58
C ILE A 48 -8.98 -4.53 -3.92
N ALA A 49 -9.55 -3.64 -3.13
CA ALA A 49 -10.79 -3.88 -2.40
C ALA A 49 -11.65 -2.61 -2.24
N HIS A 50 -12.85 -2.78 -1.69
CA HIS A 50 -13.80 -1.69 -1.48
C HIS A 50 -13.57 -0.90 -0.19
N SER A 51 -12.72 -1.41 0.72
CA SER A 51 -12.39 -0.74 1.97
C SER A 51 -10.96 -1.03 2.42
N ALA A 52 -10.42 -0.18 3.30
CA ALA A 52 -9.13 -0.42 3.94
C ALA A 52 -9.17 -1.67 4.86
N GLN A 53 -10.33 -1.97 5.44
CA GLN A 53 -10.56 -3.14 6.27
C GLN A 53 -10.46 -4.43 5.46
N ASP A 54 -10.97 -4.46 4.22
CA ASP A 54 -10.86 -5.62 3.34
C ASP A 54 -9.42 -5.86 2.87
N VAL A 55 -8.67 -4.78 2.59
CA VAL A 55 -7.24 -4.86 2.31
C VAL A 55 -6.49 -5.49 3.48
N ARG A 56 -6.78 -5.02 4.71
CA ARG A 56 -6.21 -5.57 5.94
C ARG A 56 -6.57 -7.06 6.11
N LEU A 57 -7.84 -7.42 5.95
CA LEU A 57 -8.32 -8.80 6.06
C LEU A 57 -7.55 -9.72 5.11
N PHE A 58 -7.45 -9.36 3.82
CA PHE A 58 -6.72 -10.14 2.84
C PHE A 58 -5.25 -10.36 3.26
N LEU A 59 -4.55 -9.28 3.64
CA LEU A 59 -3.15 -9.37 4.06
C LEU A 59 -2.97 -10.27 5.29
N GLN A 60 -3.84 -10.13 6.30
CA GLN A 60 -3.79 -10.98 7.49
C GLN A 60 -4.05 -12.44 7.15
N SER A 61 -5.07 -12.72 6.33
CA SER A 61 -5.40 -14.09 5.90
C SER A 61 -4.25 -14.76 5.16
N VAL A 62 -3.64 -14.08 4.19
CA VAL A 62 -2.52 -14.66 3.43
C VAL A 62 -1.29 -14.86 4.32
N LEU A 63 -0.95 -13.90 5.17
CA LEU A 63 0.24 -14.01 6.03
C LEU A 63 0.08 -15.06 7.14
N LYS A 64 -1.14 -15.36 7.56
CA LYS A 64 -1.46 -16.41 8.53
C LYS A 64 -1.13 -17.82 8.00
N GLU A 65 -1.16 -18.01 6.68
CA GLU A 65 -0.78 -19.27 6.02
C GLU A 65 0.73 -19.47 5.89
N GLU A 66 1.54 -18.55 6.44
CA GLU A 66 3.00 -18.64 6.45
C GLU A 66 3.62 -18.86 5.06
N PRO A 67 3.32 -18.00 4.06
CA PRO A 67 3.66 -18.22 2.65
C PRO A 67 5.17 -18.42 2.39
N TRP A 68 6.02 -17.94 3.28
CA TRP A 68 7.48 -18.16 3.26
C TRP A 68 7.90 -19.64 3.39
N LYS A 69 6.99 -20.53 3.79
CA LYS A 69 7.23 -21.99 3.77
C LYS A 69 7.10 -22.61 2.37
N TYR A 70 6.47 -21.89 1.44
CA TYR A 70 6.14 -22.39 0.10
C TYR A 70 6.81 -21.58 -1.02
N ASP A 71 7.12 -20.31 -0.77
CA ASP A 71 7.79 -19.42 -1.71
C ASP A 71 9.03 -18.79 -1.06
N SER A 72 10.21 -19.21 -1.52
CA SER A 72 11.51 -18.73 -1.02
C SER A 72 11.77 -17.25 -1.25
N LYS A 73 11.00 -16.57 -2.13
CA LYS A 73 11.09 -15.11 -2.32
C LYS A 73 10.31 -14.33 -1.27
N VAL A 74 9.54 -15.00 -0.41
CA VAL A 74 8.75 -14.37 0.65
C VAL A 74 9.55 -14.26 1.94
N ILE A 75 9.58 -13.05 2.50
CA ILE A 75 10.23 -12.78 3.78
C ILE A 75 9.38 -13.39 4.90
N PRO A 76 9.98 -14.14 5.85
CA PRO A 76 9.25 -14.78 6.96
C PRO A 76 8.80 -13.74 7.99
N LEU A 77 7.73 -13.04 7.65
CA LEU A 77 7.26 -11.88 8.37
C LEU A 77 5.75 -12.02 8.60
N PRO A 78 5.31 -12.49 9.78
CA PRO A 78 3.89 -12.55 10.10
C PRO A 78 3.24 -11.15 10.15
N TRP A 79 1.92 -11.11 10.29
CA TRP A 79 1.25 -9.88 10.69
C TRP A 79 1.74 -9.47 12.09
N ARG A 80 2.18 -8.23 12.25
CA ARG A 80 2.70 -7.73 13.53
C ARG A 80 1.62 -6.90 14.22
N GLU A 81 0.80 -7.58 15.02
CA GLU A 81 -0.29 -6.93 15.77
C GLU A 81 0.22 -5.82 16.69
N ALA A 82 1.41 -5.99 17.30
CA ALA A 82 2.02 -4.96 18.13
C ALA A 82 2.29 -3.65 17.37
N GLU A 83 2.76 -3.73 16.12
CA GLU A 83 2.98 -2.54 15.28
C GLU A 83 1.67 -1.90 14.85
N GLU A 84 0.65 -2.70 14.54
CA GLU A 84 -0.68 -2.21 14.23
C GLU A 84 -1.27 -1.47 15.44
N ASN A 85 -1.20 -2.06 16.63
CA ASN A 85 -1.68 -1.43 17.86
C ASN A 85 -0.94 -0.14 18.17
N ALA A 86 0.38 -0.10 17.96
CA ALA A 86 1.18 1.12 18.10
C ALA A 86 0.76 2.20 17.09
N ALA A 87 0.43 1.83 15.86
CA ALA A 87 -0.11 2.76 14.86
C ALA A 87 -1.49 3.29 15.27
N GLN A 88 -2.38 2.43 15.80
CA GLN A 88 -3.69 2.85 16.31
C GLN A 88 -3.57 3.80 17.51
N ALA A 89 -2.61 3.57 18.41
CA ALA A 89 -2.33 4.48 19.51
C ALA A 89 -1.94 5.87 19.00
N LYS A 90 -1.04 5.95 18.00
CA LYS A 90 -0.67 7.25 17.39
C LYS A 90 -1.84 7.96 16.70
N ILE A 91 -2.75 7.20 16.09
CA ILE A 91 -3.98 7.77 15.51
C ILE A 91 -4.85 8.37 16.63
N ALA A 92 -5.06 7.62 17.72
CA ALA A 92 -5.87 8.07 18.85
C ALA A 92 -5.26 9.30 19.56
N GLU A 93 -3.93 9.33 19.70
CA GLU A 93 -3.17 10.46 20.25
C GLU A 93 -3.03 11.65 19.29
N LYS A 94 -3.47 11.48 18.03
CA LYS A 94 -3.33 12.48 16.96
C LYS A 94 -1.87 12.83 16.65
N SER A 95 -0.93 11.93 16.93
CA SER A 95 0.53 12.19 16.91
C SER A 95 1.24 11.73 15.63
N LEU A 96 0.49 11.47 14.55
CA LEU A 96 1.07 11.16 13.24
C LEU A 96 1.68 12.41 12.59
N ASN A 97 2.79 12.20 11.87
CA ASN A 97 3.49 13.20 11.07
C ASN A 97 3.34 12.84 9.58
N PHE A 98 2.87 13.77 8.76
CA PHE A 98 2.63 13.60 7.33
C PHE A 98 3.45 14.59 6.52
N ALA A 99 4.34 14.08 5.68
CA ALA A 99 4.91 14.85 4.58
C ALA A 99 4.00 14.74 3.36
N PHE A 100 3.79 15.83 2.64
CA PHE A 100 3.08 15.84 1.37
C PHE A 100 3.85 16.71 0.36
N TYR A 101 3.64 16.43 -0.93
CA TYR A 101 4.10 17.24 -2.05
C TYR A 101 3.02 17.18 -3.14
N ASP A 102 2.87 18.24 -3.92
CA ASP A 102 1.80 18.43 -4.89
C ASP A 102 2.26 18.28 -6.35
N PHE A 103 3.57 18.33 -6.60
CA PHE A 103 4.18 18.14 -7.91
C PHE A 103 5.57 17.54 -7.74
N ASP A 104 5.89 16.52 -8.53
CA ASP A 104 7.18 15.82 -8.52
C ASP A 104 8.23 16.44 -9.47
N ASP A 105 7.94 17.64 -10.00
CA ASP A 105 8.70 18.30 -11.06
C ASP A 105 8.75 17.58 -12.42
N VAL A 106 8.01 16.49 -12.60
CA VAL A 106 7.98 15.68 -13.83
C VAL A 106 6.60 15.66 -14.47
N VAL A 107 5.56 15.29 -13.71
CA VAL A 107 4.18 15.19 -14.20
C VAL A 107 3.27 16.09 -13.38
N ARG A 108 2.84 17.22 -13.97
CA ARG A 108 1.94 18.17 -13.32
C ARG A 108 0.57 17.53 -13.09
N PRO A 109 0.06 17.43 -11.85
CA PRO A 109 -1.27 16.88 -11.61
C PRO A 109 -2.37 17.80 -12.16
N HIS A 110 -3.49 17.19 -12.57
CA HIS A 110 -4.67 17.95 -12.96
C HIS A 110 -5.27 18.67 -11.74
N PRO A 111 -5.92 19.84 -11.92
CA PRO A 111 -6.51 20.60 -10.82
C PRO A 111 -7.41 19.81 -9.85
N PRO A 112 -8.24 18.84 -10.30
CA PRO A 112 -9.04 18.02 -9.38
C PRO A 112 -8.20 17.13 -8.44
N ILE A 113 -7.03 16.67 -8.89
CA ILE A 113 -6.12 15.84 -8.08
C ILE A 113 -5.45 16.70 -7.01
N THR A 114 -4.89 17.85 -7.39
CA THR A 114 -4.30 18.81 -6.44
C THR A 114 -5.31 19.23 -5.37
N ARG A 115 -6.56 19.50 -5.77
CA ARG A 115 -7.65 19.78 -4.83
C ARG A 115 -7.91 18.62 -3.86
N GLY A 116 -7.90 17.37 -4.37
CA GLY A 116 -8.08 16.19 -3.53
C GLY A 116 -7.00 16.04 -2.47
N VAL A 117 -5.73 16.28 -2.84
CA VAL A 117 -4.59 16.26 -1.91
C VAL A 117 -4.74 17.33 -0.83
N GLU A 118 -5.13 18.56 -1.20
CA GLU A 118 -5.32 19.66 -0.24
C GLU A 118 -6.48 19.39 0.75
N ILE A 119 -7.56 18.76 0.27
CA ILE A 119 -8.66 18.32 1.15
C ILE A 119 -8.13 17.32 2.19
N VAL A 120 -7.33 16.33 1.78
CA VAL A 120 -6.76 15.35 2.71
C VAL A 120 -5.82 16.04 3.71
N ARG A 121 -4.89 16.87 3.23
CA ARG A 121 -3.94 17.61 4.07
C ARG A 121 -4.66 18.43 5.13
N SER A 122 -5.56 19.33 4.71
CA SER A 122 -6.30 20.18 5.63
C SER A 122 -7.18 19.40 6.59
N THR A 123 -7.67 18.21 6.20
CA THR A 123 -8.43 17.31 7.09
C THR A 123 -7.52 16.69 8.16
N LEU A 124 -6.31 16.27 7.80
CA LEU A 124 -5.34 15.73 8.75
C LEU A 124 -4.91 16.79 9.78
N GLU A 125 -4.58 18.00 9.32
CA GLU A 125 -4.23 19.14 10.17
C GLU A 125 -5.38 19.50 11.14
N LYS A 126 -6.62 19.58 10.64
CA LYS A 126 -7.81 19.82 11.49
C LYS A 126 -8.05 18.74 12.54
N ASN A 127 -7.62 17.50 12.27
CA ASN A 127 -7.71 16.40 13.22
C ASN A 127 -6.55 16.37 14.23
N GLY A 128 -5.61 17.32 14.15
CA GLY A 128 -4.53 17.49 15.14
C GLY A 128 -3.23 16.78 14.76
N HIS A 129 -3.14 16.23 13.55
CA HIS A 129 -1.90 15.66 13.03
C HIS A 129 -0.97 16.76 12.50
N THR A 130 0.34 16.47 12.46
CA THR A 130 1.36 17.37 11.91
C THR A 130 1.71 16.97 10.48
#